data_AF-A0A6N8KSR5-F1
#
_entry.id   AF-A0A6N8KSR5-F1
#
_cell.length_a   1.000
_cell.length_b   1.000
_cell.length_c   1.000
_cell.angle_alpha   90.00
_cell.angle_beta   90.00
_cell.angle_gamma   90.00
#
_symmetry.space_group_name_H-M   'P 1'
#
loop_
_entity.id
_entity.type
_entity.pdbx_description
1 polymer ?
#
loop_
_entity_poly.entity_id
_entity_poly.type
_entity_poly.pdbx_seq_one_letter_code
_entity_poly.pdbx_strand_id
1 'polypeptide(L)'
;MLDPTAESSPLSTSLYRDLLTKLEITEAFEKAILPYLPSILYPQLAPEQEKTFKDYQEKYFRQSVEEWLISEAEKRCTTTEVQEMLNQPLDTVLEDYKESIKALDRAIEDRMDAIYLDAHQLLSGIEITGVPNPADPFAYFTVQRTDGWYEVEAYDFWMLQRMHIKKQAFISADELGKLKMEAITLDQLVLAWKPTALQVQALATHFSKPSPPPLCLISKQRIICILQDLPPLQDATLLLNTPWTADRLSDYLQNLL
;
A
#
# COMPACT_ATOMS: atom_id res chain seq x y z
N MET A 1 8.14 36.76 11.75
CA MET A 1 9.19 35.74 11.97
C MET A 1 8.89 35.13 13.33
N LEU A 2 8.40 33.89 13.37
CA LEU A 2 8.16 33.18 14.63
C LEU A 2 9.43 32.40 14.99
N ASP A 3 9.85 32.54 16.25
CA ASP A 3 11.02 31.90 16.84
C ASP A 3 10.78 30.38 16.96
N PRO A 4 11.60 29.52 16.32
CA PRO A 4 11.37 28.09 16.28
C PRO A 4 11.82 27.34 17.55
N THR A 5 12.10 28.04 18.67
CA THR A 5 12.67 27.42 19.88
C THR A 5 11.92 27.66 21.19
N ALA A 6 10.71 28.22 21.17
CA ALA A 6 9.91 28.31 22.38
C ALA A 6 9.37 26.90 22.75
N GLU A 7 9.93 26.28 23.78
CA GLU A 7 9.31 25.11 24.43
C GLU A 7 7.85 25.45 24.76
N SER A 8 6.90 24.72 24.16
CA SER A 8 5.48 24.90 24.40
C SER A 8 5.18 24.67 25.88
N SER A 9 4.67 25.68 26.58
CA SER A 9 4.30 25.54 27.99
C SER A 9 3.16 24.51 28.16
N PRO A 10 3.08 23.76 29.28
CA PRO A 10 1.99 22.79 29.50
C PRO A 10 0.57 23.38 29.39
N LEU A 11 0.45 24.69 29.69
CA LEU A 11 -0.78 25.48 29.56
C LEU A 11 -1.13 25.81 28.10
N SER A 12 -0.14 25.98 27.21
CA SER A 12 -0.41 26.17 25.79
C SER A 12 -0.87 24.86 25.16
N THR A 13 -0.21 23.75 25.50
CA THR A 13 -0.57 22.40 25.01
C THR A 13 -2.03 22.05 25.32
N SER A 14 -2.54 22.37 26.52
CA SER A 14 -3.94 22.10 26.87
C SER A 14 -4.93 22.94 26.05
N LEU A 15 -4.60 24.20 25.75
CA LEU A 15 -5.47 25.07 24.96
C LEU A 15 -5.65 24.57 23.52
N TYR A 16 -4.56 24.14 22.87
CA TYR A 16 -4.66 23.59 21.51
C TYR A 16 -5.39 22.25 21.48
N ARG A 17 -5.21 21.39 22.50
CA ARG A 17 -5.99 20.15 22.63
C ARG A 17 -7.48 20.44 22.71
N ASP A 18 -7.88 21.42 23.51
CA ASP A 18 -9.28 21.82 23.67
C ASP A 18 -9.85 22.38 22.36
N LEU A 19 -9.06 23.15 21.60
CA LEU A 19 -9.46 23.66 20.30
C LEU A 19 -9.67 22.52 19.29
N LEU A 20 -8.72 21.60 19.19
CA LEU A 20 -8.82 20.44 18.29
C LEU A 20 -10.04 19.57 18.62
N THR A 21 -10.37 19.45 19.90
CA THR A 21 -11.57 18.74 20.37
C THR A 21 -12.84 19.49 19.98
N LYS A 22 -12.88 20.82 20.18
CA LYS A 22 -14.01 21.67 19.79
C LYS A 22 -14.28 21.64 18.28
N LEU A 23 -13.22 21.50 17.48
CA LEU A 23 -13.30 21.38 16.02
C LEU A 23 -13.55 19.94 15.54
N GLU A 24 -13.68 18.96 16.45
CA GLU A 24 -13.84 17.53 16.14
C GLU A 24 -12.70 16.92 15.30
N ILE A 25 -11.56 17.59 15.24
CA ILE A 25 -10.42 17.21 14.39
C ILE A 25 -9.74 15.94 14.91
N THR A 26 -9.51 15.85 16.23
CA THR A 26 -8.76 14.73 16.82
C THR A 26 -9.43 13.40 16.54
N GLU A 27 -10.74 13.30 16.83
CA GLU A 27 -11.52 12.07 16.61
C GLU A 27 -11.60 11.72 15.13
N ALA A 28 -11.85 12.70 14.25
CA ALA A 28 -11.92 12.49 12.82
C ALA A 28 -10.61 11.94 12.26
N PHE A 29 -9.47 12.54 12.65
CA PHE A 29 -8.15 12.11 12.21
C PHE A 29 -7.81 10.71 12.71
N GLU A 30 -7.95 10.45 14.02
CA GLU A 30 -7.67 9.14 14.62
C GLU A 30 -8.49 8.02 13.97
N LYS A 31 -9.78 8.28 13.73
CA LYS A 31 -10.67 7.34 13.05
C LYS A 31 -10.23 7.08 11.61
N ALA A 32 -9.80 8.12 10.89
CA ALA A 32 -9.35 8.00 9.50
C ALA A 32 -8.08 7.16 9.37
N ILE A 33 -7.13 7.33 10.30
CA ILE A 33 -5.84 6.63 10.25
C ILE A 33 -5.82 5.28 10.98
N LEU A 34 -6.88 4.94 11.71
CA LEU A 34 -6.98 3.70 12.51
C LEU A 34 -6.53 2.43 11.76
N PRO A 35 -6.94 2.18 10.49
CA PRO A 35 -6.52 0.99 9.75
C PRO A 35 -5.02 0.96 9.44
N TYR A 36 -4.36 2.11 9.47
CA TYR A 36 -2.97 2.33 9.05
C TYR A 36 -2.01 2.52 10.22
N LEU A 37 -2.51 2.39 11.46
CA LEU A 37 -1.67 2.41 12.64
C LEU A 37 -0.64 1.26 12.59
N PRO A 38 0.60 1.48 13.07
CA PRO A 38 1.63 0.45 13.07
C PRO A 38 1.19 -0.89 13.66
N SER A 39 0.40 -0.87 14.74
CA SER A 39 -0.12 -2.07 15.42
C SER A 39 -1.14 -2.86 14.59
N ILE A 40 -1.85 -2.21 13.67
CA ILE A 40 -2.83 -2.82 12.77
C ILE A 40 -2.18 -3.24 11.45
N LEU A 41 -1.27 -2.43 10.95
CA LEU A 41 -0.63 -2.64 9.65
C LEU A 41 0.42 -3.75 9.70
N TYR A 42 1.31 -3.75 10.71
CA TYR A 42 2.46 -4.67 10.78
C TYR A 42 2.10 -6.15 10.65
N PRO A 43 1.05 -6.69 11.31
CA PRO A 43 0.68 -8.11 11.18
C PRO A 43 0.38 -8.54 9.73
N GLN A 44 -0.08 -7.59 8.90
CA GLN A 44 -0.47 -7.82 7.51
C GLN A 44 0.72 -7.80 6.54
N LEU A 45 1.91 -7.36 6.98
CA LEU A 45 3.09 -7.21 6.12
C LEU A 45 3.96 -8.46 6.10
N ALA A 46 4.58 -8.72 4.95
CA ALA A 46 5.55 -9.79 4.80
C ALA A 46 6.91 -9.43 5.45
N PRO A 47 7.70 -10.41 5.92
CA PRO A 47 9.00 -10.15 6.56
C PRO A 47 9.95 -9.31 5.71
N GLU A 48 9.91 -9.45 4.38
CA GLU A 48 10.73 -8.72 3.42
C GLU A 48 10.51 -7.20 3.47
N GLN A 49 9.42 -6.75 4.08
CA GLN A 49 9.00 -5.35 4.16
C GLN A 49 9.43 -4.66 5.44
N GLU A 50 10.16 -5.34 6.34
CA GLU A 50 10.49 -4.82 7.68
C GLU A 50 11.16 -3.45 7.63
N LYS A 51 12.09 -3.26 6.69
CA LYS A 51 12.79 -1.98 6.52
C LYS A 51 11.83 -0.87 6.07
N THR A 52 11.07 -1.09 5.00
CA THR A 52 10.09 -0.13 4.47
C THR A 52 9.05 0.24 5.53
N PHE A 53 8.63 -0.74 6.34
CA PHE A 53 7.71 -0.51 7.46
C PHE A 53 8.31 0.36 8.56
N LYS A 54 9.57 0.15 8.92
CA LYS A 54 10.27 1.01 9.89
C LYS A 54 10.37 2.45 9.40
N ASP A 55 10.67 2.65 8.12
CA ASP A 55 10.73 3.98 7.51
C ASP A 55 9.34 4.68 7.54
N TYR A 56 8.26 3.94 7.28
CA TYR A 56 6.89 4.43 7.41
C TYR A 56 6.53 4.82 8.85
N GLN A 57 6.87 3.96 9.82
CA GLN A 57 6.63 4.23 11.23
C GLN A 57 7.39 5.48 11.69
N GLU A 58 8.65 5.62 11.31
CA GLU A 58 9.45 6.80 11.64
C GLU A 58 8.91 8.07 10.97
N LYS A 59 8.45 7.97 9.72
CA LYS A 59 7.91 9.11 8.97
C LYS A 59 6.61 9.67 9.57
N TYR A 60 5.69 8.80 10.01
CA TYR A 60 4.34 9.22 10.41
C TYR A 60 4.02 9.07 11.89
N PHE A 61 4.75 8.22 12.61
CA PHE A 61 4.41 7.82 13.99
C PHE A 61 5.59 7.91 14.96
N ARG A 62 6.68 8.60 14.59
CA ARG A 62 7.78 8.92 15.51
C ARG A 62 7.30 9.74 16.71
N GLN A 63 6.40 10.68 16.47
CA GLN A 63 5.70 11.43 17.51
C GLN A 63 4.24 10.96 17.58
N SER A 64 3.59 11.20 18.72
CA SER A 64 2.18 10.83 18.87
C SER A 64 1.30 11.67 17.92
N VAL A 65 0.13 11.11 17.57
CA VAL A 65 -0.87 11.78 16.75
C VAL A 65 -1.26 13.11 17.38
N GLU A 66 -1.49 13.11 18.68
CA GLU A 66 -1.86 14.29 19.45
C GLU A 66 -0.78 15.38 19.40
N GLU A 67 0.48 15.04 19.66
CA GLU A 67 1.60 16.00 19.58
C GLU A 67 1.73 16.58 18.17
N TRP A 68 1.53 15.78 17.13
CA TRP A 68 1.54 16.28 15.76
C TRP A 68 0.40 17.28 15.50
N LEU A 69 -0.83 16.94 15.88
CA LEU A 69 -1.99 17.81 15.68
C LEU A 69 -1.82 19.14 16.44
N ILE A 70 -1.33 19.09 17.68
CA ILE A 70 -1.04 20.30 18.47
C ILE A 70 0.01 21.17 17.77
N SER A 71 1.12 20.58 17.32
CA SER A 71 2.15 21.29 16.57
C SER A 71 1.60 21.93 15.28
N GLU A 72 0.69 21.25 14.57
CA GLU A 72 0.07 21.84 13.37
C GLU A 72 -0.90 22.99 13.70
N ALA A 73 -1.63 22.90 14.81
CA ALA A 73 -2.49 23.99 15.28
C ALA A 73 -1.65 25.21 15.71
N GLU A 74 -0.55 24.99 16.44
CA GLU A 74 0.39 26.03 16.88
C GLU A 74 1.02 26.82 15.72
N LYS A 75 1.23 26.18 14.57
CA LYS A 75 1.76 26.84 13.37
C LYS A 75 0.78 27.83 12.72
N ARG A 76 -0.51 27.74 13.04
CA ARG A 76 -1.61 28.40 12.30
C ARG A 76 -2.45 29.32 13.17
N CYS A 77 -2.55 29.00 14.46
CA CYS A 77 -3.27 29.79 15.43
C CYS A 77 -2.31 30.18 16.55
N THR A 78 -2.34 31.44 16.94
CA THR A 78 -1.65 31.93 18.13
C THR A 78 -2.41 31.53 19.39
N THR A 79 -1.72 31.49 20.53
CA THR A 79 -2.36 31.15 21.82
C THR A 79 -3.50 32.11 22.18
N THR A 80 -3.39 33.40 21.81
CA THR A 80 -4.45 34.39 22.05
C THR A 80 -5.69 34.10 21.20
N GLU A 81 -5.52 33.83 19.91
CA GLU A 81 -6.62 33.45 19.01
C GLU A 81 -7.31 32.18 19.51
N VAL A 82 -6.55 31.18 19.95
CA VAL A 82 -7.09 29.92 20.50
C VAL A 82 -7.96 30.18 21.73
N GLN A 83 -7.51 31.04 22.66
CA GLN A 83 -8.31 31.41 23.83
C GLN A 83 -9.61 32.11 23.43
N GLU A 84 -9.57 32.99 22.43
CA GLU A 84 -10.77 33.66 21.91
C GLU A 84 -11.73 32.65 21.26
N MET A 85 -11.22 31.76 20.41
CA MET A 85 -12.01 30.70 19.75
C MET A 85 -12.71 29.79 20.76
N LEU A 86 -12.01 29.39 21.83
CA LEU A 86 -12.59 28.51 22.85
C LEU A 86 -13.81 29.14 23.54
N ASN A 87 -13.83 30.46 23.68
CA ASN A 87 -14.90 31.22 24.32
C ASN A 87 -16.06 31.59 23.39
N GLN A 88 -15.96 31.30 22.08
CA GLN A 88 -16.99 31.61 21.09
C GLN A 88 -17.77 30.36 20.66
N PRO A 89 -19.02 30.50 20.15
CA PRO A 89 -19.73 29.40 19.48
C PRO A 89 -18.95 28.90 18.25
N LEU A 90 -19.08 27.61 17.92
CA LEU A 90 -18.37 27.00 16.79
C LEU A 90 -18.63 27.73 15.46
N ASP A 91 -19.88 28.09 15.16
CA ASP A 91 -20.23 28.80 13.93
C ASP A 91 -19.50 30.14 13.79
N THR A 92 -19.31 30.85 14.90
CA THR A 92 -18.55 32.11 14.94
C THR A 92 -17.07 31.84 14.70
N VAL A 93 -16.53 30.80 15.32
CA VAL A 93 -15.12 30.40 15.13
C VAL A 93 -14.84 30.04 13.66
N LEU A 94 -15.72 29.28 13.03
CA LEU A 94 -15.58 28.86 11.64
C LEU A 94 -15.66 30.01 10.64
N GLU A 95 -16.35 31.10 10.98
CA GLU A 95 -16.46 32.30 10.14
C GLU A 95 -15.31 33.28 10.40
N ASP A 96 -15.06 33.65 11.66
CA ASP A 96 -14.07 34.66 12.03
C ASP A 96 -12.62 34.18 11.83
N TYR A 97 -12.36 32.88 11.98
CA TYR A 97 -11.03 32.27 11.85
C TYR A 97 -10.90 31.28 10.69
N LYS A 98 -11.79 31.41 9.71
CA LYS A 98 -11.92 30.53 8.55
C LYS A 98 -10.61 30.17 7.86
N GLU A 99 -9.73 31.15 7.64
CA GLU A 99 -8.49 30.93 6.90
C GLU A 99 -7.49 30.08 7.68
N SER A 100 -7.34 30.31 9.00
CA SER A 100 -6.48 29.50 9.86
C SER A 100 -7.01 28.07 9.98
N ILE A 101 -8.33 27.92 10.13
CA ILE A 101 -8.97 26.59 10.23
C ILE A 101 -8.84 25.82 8.92
N LYS A 102 -9.12 26.45 7.77
CA LYS A 102 -8.90 25.82 6.46
C LYS A 102 -7.45 25.40 6.24
N ALA A 103 -6.49 26.23 6.66
CA ALA A 103 -5.08 25.88 6.55
C ALA A 103 -4.72 24.68 7.43
N LEU A 104 -5.38 24.53 8.59
CA LEU A 104 -5.20 23.38 9.49
C LEU A 104 -5.83 22.13 8.86
N ASP A 105 -7.08 22.21 8.43
CA ASP A 105 -7.79 21.11 7.76
C ASP A 105 -7.00 20.56 6.58
N ARG A 106 -6.48 21.45 5.72
CA ARG A 106 -5.68 21.04 4.57
C ARG A 106 -4.42 20.28 4.97
N ALA A 107 -3.74 20.70 6.02
CA ALA A 107 -2.52 20.02 6.49
C ALA A 107 -2.82 18.61 7.03
N ILE A 108 -3.99 18.47 7.65
CA ILE A 108 -4.51 17.22 8.18
C ILE A 108 -4.90 16.30 7.03
N GLU A 109 -5.63 16.81 6.04
CA GLU A 109 -5.97 16.10 4.79
C GLU A 109 -4.72 15.62 4.06
N ASP A 110 -3.75 16.52 3.82
CA ASP A 110 -2.49 16.17 3.15
C ASP A 110 -1.74 15.05 3.90
N ARG A 111 -1.77 15.04 5.24
CA ARG A 111 -1.17 13.96 6.03
C ARG A 111 -1.98 12.67 5.97
N MET A 112 -3.31 12.74 6.05
CA MET A 112 -4.17 11.56 5.93
C MET A 112 -3.96 10.89 4.57
N ASP A 113 -3.92 11.66 3.49
CA ASP A 113 -3.67 11.17 2.14
C ASP A 113 -2.28 10.52 2.02
N ALA A 114 -1.26 11.15 2.60
CA ALA A 114 0.09 10.61 2.59
C ALA A 114 0.19 9.27 3.37
N ILE A 115 -0.44 9.19 4.56
CA ILE A 115 -0.53 7.96 5.35
C ILE A 115 -1.26 6.87 4.56
N TYR A 116 -2.42 7.21 3.97
CA TYR A 116 -3.23 6.30 3.17
C TYR A 116 -2.42 5.71 2.01
N LEU A 117 -1.78 6.57 1.22
CA LEU A 117 -1.03 6.15 0.03
C LEU A 117 0.17 5.27 0.41
N ASP A 118 0.98 5.68 1.39
CA ASP A 118 2.16 4.93 1.78
C ASP A 118 1.79 3.60 2.48
N ALA A 119 0.69 3.57 3.25
CA ALA A 119 0.19 2.34 3.87
C ALA A 119 -0.33 1.36 2.82
N HIS A 120 -1.03 1.84 1.78
CA HIS A 120 -1.44 0.99 0.67
C HIS A 120 -0.26 0.50 -0.16
N GLN A 121 0.78 1.31 -0.34
CA GLN A 121 2.01 0.85 -0.95
C GLN A 121 2.67 -0.27 -0.12
N LEU A 122 2.69 -0.14 1.21
CA LEU A 122 3.13 -1.24 2.08
C LEU A 122 2.27 -2.49 1.90
N LEU A 123 0.94 -2.38 1.90
CA LEU A 123 0.05 -3.53 1.69
C LEU A 123 0.25 -4.19 0.31
N SER A 124 0.64 -3.40 -0.69
CA SER A 124 0.96 -3.94 -2.02
C SER A 124 2.21 -4.81 -2.05
N GLY A 125 3.16 -4.57 -1.15
CA GLY A 125 4.49 -5.15 -1.25
C GLY A 125 5.28 -4.65 -2.47
N ILE A 126 4.83 -3.60 -3.17
CA ILE A 126 5.50 -3.05 -4.34
C ILE A 126 6.45 -1.93 -3.93
N GLU A 127 7.71 -2.07 -4.31
CA GLU A 127 8.74 -1.06 -4.13
C GLU A 127 9.09 -0.45 -5.49
N ILE A 128 8.86 0.86 -5.63
CA ILE A 128 9.20 1.60 -6.84
C ILE A 128 10.73 1.79 -6.87
N THR A 129 11.37 1.27 -7.92
CA THR A 129 12.83 1.30 -8.09
C THR A 129 13.30 2.08 -9.32
N GLY A 130 12.36 2.60 -10.11
CA GLY A 130 12.66 3.38 -11.31
C GLY A 130 11.50 4.23 -11.79
N VAL A 131 11.64 4.75 -13.01
CA VAL A 131 10.62 5.57 -13.69
C VAL A 131 9.76 4.68 -14.59
N PRO A 132 8.42 4.85 -14.61
CA PRO A 132 7.55 4.09 -15.51
C PRO A 132 7.97 4.19 -16.97
N ASN A 133 8.05 3.04 -17.64
CA ASN A 133 8.34 2.94 -19.06
C ASN A 133 7.16 2.22 -19.77
N PRO A 134 6.43 2.86 -20.68
CA PRO A 134 5.33 2.21 -21.39
C PRO A 134 5.73 0.96 -22.19
N ALA A 135 7.00 0.89 -22.63
CA ALA A 135 7.53 -0.29 -23.34
C ALA A 135 7.87 -1.45 -22.38
N ASP A 136 8.02 -1.17 -21.08
CA ASP A 136 8.24 -2.17 -20.03
C ASP A 136 7.53 -1.74 -18.73
N PRO A 137 6.21 -1.94 -18.64
CA PRO A 137 5.40 -1.45 -17.52
C PRO A 137 5.64 -2.21 -16.20
N PHE A 138 6.50 -3.24 -16.18
CA PHE A 138 6.81 -4.02 -14.98
C PHE A 138 8.27 -3.85 -14.53
N ALA A 139 9.10 -3.08 -15.24
CA ALA A 139 10.50 -2.88 -14.88
C ALA A 139 10.74 -1.86 -13.77
N TYR A 140 9.82 -0.92 -13.54
CA TYR A 140 10.05 0.22 -12.66
C TYR A 140 9.79 -0.08 -11.17
N PHE A 141 9.45 -1.33 -10.84
CA PHE A 141 9.20 -1.76 -9.47
C PHE A 141 9.67 -3.19 -9.21
N THR A 142 9.84 -3.49 -7.93
CA THR A 142 10.05 -4.85 -7.42
C THR A 142 8.90 -5.22 -6.50
N VAL A 143 8.75 -6.52 -6.22
CA VAL A 143 7.77 -7.01 -5.25
C VAL A 143 8.49 -7.66 -4.08
N GLN A 144 8.27 -7.13 -2.88
CA GLN A 144 8.80 -7.60 -1.60
C GLN A 144 8.03 -8.85 -1.14
N ARG A 145 8.10 -9.90 -1.94
CA ARG A 145 7.55 -11.23 -1.70
C ARG A 145 8.54 -12.29 -2.17
N THR A 146 8.47 -13.46 -1.55
CA THR A 146 9.13 -14.65 -2.06
C THR A 146 8.43 -15.18 -3.30
N ASP A 147 9.02 -16.19 -3.93
CA ASP A 147 8.44 -16.84 -5.09
C ASP A 147 7.14 -17.56 -4.70
N GLY A 148 6.10 -17.47 -5.52
CA GLY A 148 4.81 -18.08 -5.22
C GLY A 148 3.65 -17.52 -6.03
N TRP A 149 2.49 -18.16 -5.92
CA TRP A 149 1.22 -17.57 -6.30
C TRP A 149 0.61 -16.86 -5.09
N TYR A 150 0.09 -15.65 -5.29
CA TYR A 150 -0.51 -14.84 -4.24
C TYR A 150 -1.88 -14.33 -4.68
N GLU A 151 -2.84 -14.31 -3.76
CA GLU A 151 -4.09 -13.58 -3.97
C GLU A 151 -3.82 -12.08 -3.97
N VAL A 152 -4.47 -11.38 -4.91
CA VAL A 152 -4.38 -9.94 -5.05
C VAL A 152 -5.76 -9.32 -4.85
N GLU A 153 -5.90 -8.51 -3.81
CA GLU A 153 -7.08 -7.69 -3.57
C GLU A 153 -6.93 -6.34 -4.27
N ALA A 154 -8.06 -5.69 -4.60
CA ALA A 154 -8.10 -4.39 -5.29
C ALA A 154 -7.25 -4.33 -6.57
N TYR A 155 -7.25 -5.41 -7.35
CA TYR A 155 -6.49 -5.52 -8.58
C TYR A 155 -6.87 -4.41 -9.59
N ASP A 156 -5.91 -3.53 -9.92
CA ASP A 156 -6.02 -2.54 -10.97
C ASP A 156 -4.79 -2.63 -11.91
N PHE A 157 -5.01 -3.10 -13.13
CA PHE A 157 -3.95 -3.26 -14.13
C PHE A 157 -3.22 -1.95 -14.46
N TRP A 158 -3.87 -0.80 -14.31
CA TRP A 158 -3.29 0.52 -14.60
C TRP A 158 -2.56 1.12 -13.40
N MET A 159 -2.82 0.62 -12.20
CA MET A 159 -2.24 1.11 -10.95
C MET A 159 -1.81 -0.06 -10.07
N LEU A 160 -0.78 -0.78 -10.52
CA LEU A 160 -0.26 -1.96 -9.84
C LEU A 160 0.09 -1.69 -8.37
N GLN A 161 0.58 -0.49 -8.04
CA GLN A 161 0.86 -0.02 -6.67
C GLN A 161 -0.36 0.02 -5.74
N ARG A 162 -1.59 -0.06 -6.27
CA ARG A 162 -2.83 -0.09 -5.47
C ARG A 162 -3.30 -1.51 -5.17
N MET A 163 -2.67 -2.52 -5.78
CA MET A 163 -2.92 -3.93 -5.47
C MET A 163 -2.57 -4.23 -4.02
N HIS A 164 -3.33 -5.06 -3.33
CA HIS A 164 -2.89 -5.61 -2.04
C HIS A 164 -2.55 -7.08 -2.24
N ILE A 165 -1.24 -7.34 -2.34
CA ILE A 165 -0.73 -8.70 -2.49
C ILE A 165 -0.70 -9.31 -1.09
N LYS A 166 -1.44 -10.40 -0.87
CA LYS A 166 -1.47 -11.03 0.45
C LYS A 166 -0.07 -11.39 0.93
N LYS A 167 0.13 -11.32 2.24
CA LYS A 167 1.37 -11.73 2.91
C LYS A 167 1.70 -13.20 2.64
N GLN A 168 0.69 -14.06 2.76
CA GLN A 168 0.84 -15.50 2.61
C GLN A 168 0.61 -15.92 1.16
N ALA A 169 1.52 -16.75 0.64
CA ALA A 169 1.36 -17.36 -0.67
C ALA A 169 0.17 -18.33 -0.66
N PHE A 170 -0.63 -18.28 -1.72
CA PHE A 170 -1.62 -19.29 -2.05
C PHE A 170 -0.95 -20.62 -2.44
N ILE A 171 0.14 -20.54 -3.20
CA ILE A 171 1.06 -21.66 -3.48
C ILE A 171 2.49 -21.14 -3.26
N SER A 172 3.24 -21.79 -2.39
CA SER A 172 4.58 -21.34 -2.00
C SER A 172 5.68 -21.70 -3.02
N ALA A 173 6.86 -21.09 -2.87
CA ALA A 173 8.04 -21.37 -3.70
C ALA A 173 8.38 -22.87 -3.77
N ASP A 174 8.35 -23.56 -2.62
CA ASP A 174 8.68 -24.99 -2.53
C ASP A 174 7.69 -25.87 -3.31
N GLU A 175 6.48 -25.36 -3.52
CA GLU A 175 5.40 -26.06 -4.20
C GLU A 175 5.31 -25.70 -5.69
N LEU A 176 5.88 -24.57 -6.13
CA LEU A 176 5.83 -24.12 -7.52
C LEU A 176 6.47 -25.12 -8.50
N GLY A 177 7.46 -25.91 -8.07
CA GLY A 177 8.20 -26.78 -9.00
C GLY A 177 8.96 -25.96 -10.07
N LYS A 178 9.26 -26.56 -11.23
CA LYS A 178 10.03 -25.89 -12.30
C LYS A 178 9.11 -25.21 -13.31
N LEU A 179 9.19 -23.88 -13.40
CA LEU A 179 8.64 -23.08 -14.49
C LEU A 179 9.46 -23.29 -15.78
N LYS A 180 8.79 -23.35 -16.94
CA LYS A 180 9.45 -23.48 -18.25
C LYS A 180 8.77 -22.61 -19.30
N MET A 181 9.45 -22.39 -20.42
CA MET A 181 8.86 -21.78 -21.60
C MET A 181 8.32 -22.88 -22.53
N GLU A 182 7.13 -22.67 -23.08
CA GLU A 182 6.60 -23.47 -24.17
C GLU A 182 6.20 -22.55 -25.33
N ALA A 183 6.49 -22.97 -26.55
CA ALA A 183 6.03 -22.28 -27.75
C ALA A 183 4.65 -22.81 -28.12
N ILE A 184 3.63 -21.94 -28.12
CA ILE A 184 2.29 -22.29 -28.62
C ILE A 184 2.26 -22.15 -30.15
N THR A 185 2.97 -21.16 -30.69
CA THR A 185 3.19 -20.96 -32.13
C THR A 185 4.63 -20.52 -32.40
N LEU A 186 5.04 -20.43 -33.67
CA LEU A 186 6.39 -19.98 -34.06
C LEU A 186 6.77 -18.59 -33.48
N ASP A 187 5.78 -17.74 -33.20
CA ASP A 187 5.98 -16.36 -32.75
C ASP A 187 5.40 -16.09 -31.34
N GLN A 188 4.84 -17.10 -30.66
CA GLN A 188 4.22 -16.94 -29.35
C GLN A 188 4.81 -17.92 -28.33
N LEU A 189 5.66 -17.39 -27.46
CA LEU A 189 6.14 -18.07 -26.26
C LEU A 189 5.18 -17.78 -25.10
N VAL A 190 4.87 -18.82 -24.33
CA VAL A 190 4.14 -18.69 -23.08
C VAL A 190 4.94 -19.31 -21.94
N LEU A 191 4.60 -18.89 -20.72
CA LEU A 191 5.09 -19.55 -19.54
C LEU A 191 4.25 -20.81 -19.29
N ALA A 192 4.92 -21.95 -19.17
CA ALA A 192 4.32 -23.24 -18.88
C ALA A 192 4.63 -23.65 -17.45
N TRP A 193 3.59 -24.05 -16.72
CA TRP A 193 3.70 -24.54 -15.36
C TRP A 193 2.94 -25.85 -15.21
N LYS A 194 3.58 -26.85 -14.60
CA LYS A 194 2.99 -28.18 -14.39
C LYS A 194 2.56 -28.34 -12.92
N PRO A 195 1.33 -27.96 -12.55
CA PRO A 195 0.85 -28.12 -11.19
C PRO A 195 0.67 -29.59 -10.80
N THR A 196 0.79 -29.88 -9.51
CA THR A 196 0.35 -31.15 -8.93
C THR A 196 -1.19 -31.25 -8.91
N ALA A 197 -1.73 -32.46 -8.76
CA ALA A 197 -3.18 -32.65 -8.67
C ALA A 197 -3.83 -31.84 -7.52
N LEU A 198 -3.14 -31.73 -6.38
CA LEU A 198 -3.58 -30.91 -5.24
C LEU A 198 -3.68 -29.42 -5.59
N GLN A 199 -2.70 -28.90 -6.32
CA GLN A 199 -2.70 -27.50 -6.76
C GLN A 199 -3.79 -27.22 -7.79
N VAL A 200 -4.03 -28.15 -8.73
CA VAL A 200 -5.13 -28.04 -9.68
C VAL A 200 -6.47 -27.95 -8.94
N GLN A 201 -6.67 -28.80 -7.94
CA GLN A 201 -7.88 -28.77 -7.11
C GLN A 201 -8.01 -27.47 -6.31
N ALA A 202 -6.91 -26.97 -5.74
CA ALA A 202 -6.89 -25.70 -5.01
C ALA A 202 -7.28 -24.53 -5.93
N LEU A 203 -6.70 -24.45 -7.13
CA LEU A 203 -7.02 -23.43 -8.13
C LEU A 203 -8.48 -23.51 -8.58
N ALA A 204 -8.98 -24.71 -8.87
CA ALA A 204 -10.39 -24.90 -9.24
C ALA A 204 -11.34 -24.45 -8.13
N THR A 205 -11.02 -24.78 -6.87
CA THR A 205 -11.80 -24.35 -5.71
C THR A 205 -11.78 -22.84 -5.57
N HIS A 206 -10.61 -22.21 -5.77
CA HIS A 206 -10.46 -20.77 -5.72
C HIS A 206 -11.33 -20.06 -6.77
N PHE A 207 -11.17 -20.44 -8.04
CA PHE A 207 -11.88 -19.78 -9.16
C PHE A 207 -13.35 -20.15 -9.28
N SER A 208 -13.86 -21.12 -8.51
CA SER A 208 -15.30 -21.40 -8.40
C SER A 208 -16.08 -20.41 -7.52
N LYS A 209 -15.40 -19.54 -6.76
CA LYS A 209 -16.04 -18.56 -5.87
C LYS A 209 -16.82 -17.51 -6.69
N PRO A 210 -17.85 -16.83 -6.13
CA PRO A 210 -18.69 -15.86 -6.87
C PRO A 210 -17.98 -14.59 -7.38
N SER A 211 -16.73 -14.35 -6.97
CA SER A 211 -15.86 -13.27 -7.44
C SER A 211 -14.46 -13.54 -6.88
N PRO A 212 -13.70 -14.49 -7.43
CA PRO A 212 -12.40 -14.85 -6.88
C PRO A 212 -11.43 -13.68 -7.09
N PRO A 213 -10.62 -13.30 -6.08
CA PRO A 213 -9.55 -12.34 -6.33
C PRO A 213 -8.54 -12.93 -7.32
N PRO A 214 -7.94 -12.11 -8.20
CA PRO A 214 -6.89 -12.56 -9.10
C PRO A 214 -5.72 -13.18 -8.34
N LEU A 215 -5.02 -14.11 -8.98
CA LEU A 215 -3.77 -14.67 -8.49
C LEU A 215 -2.61 -14.08 -9.27
N CYS A 216 -1.59 -13.53 -8.60
CA CYS A 216 -0.35 -13.14 -9.25
C CYS A 216 0.75 -14.16 -8.97
N LEU A 217 1.51 -14.51 -10.02
CA LEU A 217 2.73 -15.28 -9.91
C LEU A 217 3.88 -14.31 -9.69
N ILE A 218 4.54 -14.46 -8.55
CA ILE A 218 5.76 -13.73 -8.23
C ILE A 218 6.92 -14.70 -8.32
N SER A 219 7.99 -14.30 -9.00
CA SER A 219 9.27 -14.98 -8.87
C SER A 219 10.44 -14.02 -9.08
N LYS A 220 11.48 -14.15 -8.25
CA LYS A 220 12.61 -13.20 -8.14
C LYS A 220 12.14 -11.75 -7.98
N GLN A 221 11.18 -11.53 -7.08
CA GLN A 221 10.62 -10.21 -6.75
C GLN A 221 10.00 -9.49 -7.96
N ARG A 222 9.43 -10.24 -8.91
CA ARG A 222 8.76 -9.71 -10.09
C ARG A 222 7.44 -10.41 -10.34
N ILE A 223 6.45 -9.65 -10.80
CA ILE A 223 5.18 -10.21 -11.28
C ILE A 223 5.41 -10.78 -12.68
N ILE A 224 5.25 -12.10 -12.82
CA ILE A 224 5.46 -12.83 -14.06
C ILE A 224 4.14 -13.09 -14.79
N CYS A 225 3.07 -13.32 -14.04
CA CYS A 225 1.75 -13.65 -14.56
C CYS A 225 0.66 -13.17 -13.59
N ILE A 226 -0.52 -12.86 -14.13
CA ILE A 226 -1.72 -12.58 -13.34
C ILE A 226 -2.87 -13.38 -13.95
N LEU A 227 -3.51 -14.21 -13.13
CA LEU A 227 -4.66 -15.03 -13.49
C LEU A 227 -5.92 -14.44 -12.89
N GLN A 228 -6.91 -14.17 -13.75
CA GLN A 228 -8.25 -13.75 -13.33
C GLN A 228 -9.25 -14.90 -13.39
N ASP A 229 -8.94 -15.95 -14.14
CA ASP A 229 -9.68 -17.17 -14.31
C ASP A 229 -8.74 -18.39 -14.31
N LEU A 230 -9.31 -19.58 -14.24
CA LEU A 230 -8.56 -20.83 -14.33
C LEU A 230 -8.26 -21.15 -15.80
N PRO A 231 -6.99 -21.10 -16.27
CA PRO A 231 -6.68 -21.49 -17.63
C PRO A 231 -6.92 -23.00 -17.85
N PRO A 232 -7.25 -23.41 -19.09
CA PRO A 232 -7.42 -24.83 -19.41
C PRO A 232 -6.09 -25.58 -19.25
N LEU A 233 -6.15 -26.79 -18.69
CA LEU A 233 -5.01 -27.69 -18.66
C LEU A 233 -4.81 -28.35 -20.02
N GLN A 234 -3.58 -28.32 -20.52
CA GLN A 234 -3.14 -29.07 -21.71
C GLN A 234 -2.07 -30.06 -21.26
N ASP A 235 -2.34 -31.37 -21.35
CA ASP A 235 -1.41 -32.43 -20.93
C ASP A 235 -0.86 -32.26 -19.49
N ALA A 236 -1.74 -31.84 -18.58
CA ALA A 236 -1.44 -31.51 -17.18
C ALA A 236 -0.56 -30.26 -16.96
N THR A 237 -0.38 -29.43 -18.00
CA THR A 237 0.33 -28.15 -17.96
C THR A 237 -0.65 -26.99 -18.07
N LEU A 238 -0.45 -25.94 -17.27
CA LEU A 238 -1.10 -24.65 -17.42
C LEU A 238 -0.23 -23.75 -18.29
N LEU A 239 -0.83 -23.21 -19.34
CA LEU A 239 -0.22 -22.20 -20.19
C LEU A 239 -0.62 -20.82 -19.67
N LEU A 240 0.37 -20.05 -19.26
CA LEU A 240 0.21 -18.80 -18.54
C LEU A 240 0.59 -17.64 -19.47
N ASN A 241 -0.35 -16.71 -19.63
CA ASN A 241 -0.08 -15.45 -20.32
C ASN A 241 0.77 -14.56 -19.43
N THR A 242 1.88 -14.06 -19.96
CA THR A 242 2.75 -13.11 -19.28
C THR A 242 2.66 -11.74 -19.95
N PRO A 243 2.72 -10.64 -19.19
CA PRO A 243 2.87 -9.31 -19.78
C PRO A 243 4.28 -9.05 -20.30
N TRP A 244 5.21 -9.99 -20.16
CA TRP A 244 6.60 -9.84 -20.60
C TRP A 244 6.76 -10.20 -22.07
N THR A 245 7.73 -9.56 -22.72
CA THR A 245 8.13 -9.94 -24.08
C THR A 245 8.83 -11.31 -24.07
N ALA A 246 8.80 -11.99 -25.23
CA ALA A 246 9.46 -13.29 -25.42
C ALA A 246 10.95 -13.26 -25.03
N ASP A 247 11.67 -12.21 -25.45
CA ASP A 247 13.10 -12.03 -25.15
C ASP A 247 13.33 -11.93 -23.63
N ARG A 248 12.54 -11.10 -22.94
CA ARG A 248 12.67 -10.91 -21.49
C ARG A 248 12.34 -12.18 -20.72
N LEU A 249 11.31 -12.91 -21.16
CA LEU A 249 10.94 -14.19 -20.56
C LEU A 249 12.06 -15.23 -20.77
N SER A 250 12.68 -15.25 -21.95
CA SER A 250 13.81 -16.13 -22.24
C SER A 250 15.02 -15.82 -21.36
N ASP A 251 15.42 -14.55 -21.28
CA ASP A 251 16.52 -14.10 -20.43
C ASP A 251 16.26 -14.46 -18.96
N TYR A 252 15.04 -14.26 -18.50
CA TYR A 252 14.65 -14.56 -17.13
C TYR A 252 14.77 -16.05 -16.79
N LEU A 253 14.25 -16.92 -17.65
CA LEU A 253 14.28 -18.38 -17.45
C LEU A 253 15.69 -18.96 -17.60
N GLN A 254 16.52 -18.42 -18.50
CA GLN A 254 17.94 -18.82 -18.62
C GLN A 254 18.70 -18.55 -17.32
N ASN A 255 18.39 -17.45 -16.63
CA ASN A 255 18.99 -17.10 -15.35
C ASN A 255 18.33 -17.83 -14.16
N LEU A 256 17.30 -18.64 -14.38
CA LEU A 256 16.54 -19.37 -13.35
C LEU A 256 17.08 -20.79 -13.12
N LEU A 257 17.91 -21.29 -14.05
CA LEU A 257 18.67 -22.55 -13.98
C LEU A 257 20.11 -22.31 -13.50
#